data_AF-A0A5C8MMQ8-F1
#
_entry.id   AF-A0A5C8MMQ8-F1
#
_cell.length_a   1.000
_cell.length_b   1.000
_cell.length_c   1.000
_cell.angle_alpha   90.00
_cell.angle_beta   90.00
_cell.angle_gamma   90.00
#
_symmetry.space_group_name_H-M   'P 1'
#
loop_
_entity.id
_entity.type
_entity.pdbx_description
1 polymer ?
#
loop_
_entity_poly.entity_id
_entity_poly.type
_entity_poly.pdbx_seq_one_letter_code
_entity_poly.pdbx_strand_id
1 'polypeptide(L)'
;MTLAYYYSLLRKKEEELQRVYRCEAKLLNSQAEFQAYQRFVMEPELSSNTWDGKKAEKFQQIRNEDMLESYQDIIEQQFSVVFDQLSSKANDIKEEIYLIRQMIAQLEAQQAEQ
;
A
#
# COMPACT_ATOMS: atom_id res chain seq x y z
N MET A 1 -31.59 -1.84 16.85
CA MET A 1 -30.27 -2.51 16.80
C MET A 1 -29.81 -2.72 18.23
N THR A 2 -29.20 -3.86 18.56
CA THR A 2 -28.83 -4.20 19.95
C THR A 2 -27.40 -3.76 20.28
N LEU A 3 -27.09 -3.59 21.57
CA LEU A 3 -25.73 -3.29 22.04
C LEU A 3 -24.71 -4.34 21.55
N ALA A 4 -25.10 -5.63 21.57
CA ALA A 4 -24.30 -6.73 21.05
C ALA A 4 -23.95 -6.57 19.56
N TYR A 5 -24.87 -6.05 18.74
CA TYR A 5 -24.61 -5.75 17.34
C TYR A 5 -23.47 -4.72 17.20
N TYR A 6 -23.53 -3.59 17.92
CA TYR A 6 -22.49 -2.57 17.84
C TYR A 6 -21.12 -3.05 18.33
N TYR A 7 -21.08 -3.89 19.37
CA TYR A 7 -19.82 -4.52 19.79
C TYR A 7 -19.22 -5.44 18.71
N SER A 8 -20.05 -6.25 18.03
CA SER A 8 -19.58 -7.07 16.91
C SER A 8 -19.10 -6.23 15.72
N LEU A 9 -19.79 -5.12 15.44
CA LEU A 9 -19.42 -4.20 14.38
C LEU A 9 -18.10 -3.50 14.71
N LEU A 10 -17.91 -3.05 15.96
CA LEU A 10 -16.66 -2.46 16.44
C LEU A 10 -15.49 -3.41 16.22
N ARG A 11 -15.62 -4.66 16.69
CA ARG A 11 -14.58 -5.68 16.51
C ARG A 11 -14.25 -5.90 15.05
N LYS A 12 -15.26 -6.00 14.18
CA LYS A 12 -15.05 -6.15 12.74
C LYS A 12 -14.25 -4.98 12.16
N LYS A 13 -14.56 -3.74 12.55
CA LYS A 13 -13.87 -2.54 12.07
C LYS A 13 -12.42 -2.47 12.55
N GLU A 14 -12.16 -2.86 13.79
CA GLU A 14 -10.80 -2.96 14.32
C GLU A 14 -9.99 -4.03 13.57
N GLU A 15 -10.58 -5.17 13.25
CA GLU A 15 -9.96 -6.22 12.42
C GLU A 15 -9.68 -5.72 10.99
N GLU A 16 -10.61 -4.98 10.37
CA GLU A 16 -10.41 -4.34 9.07
C GLU A 16 -9.24 -3.33 9.10
N LEU A 17 -9.15 -2.49 10.13
CA LEU A 17 -8.05 -1.55 10.30
C LEU A 17 -6.70 -2.25 10.44
N GLN A 18 -6.64 -3.32 11.24
CA GLN A 18 -5.43 -4.14 11.37
C GLN A 18 -5.02 -4.79 10.04
N ARG A 19 -5.98 -5.19 9.21
CA ARG A 19 -5.69 -5.72 7.87
C ARG A 19 -5.09 -4.65 6.96
N VAL A 20 -5.56 -3.41 7.01
CA VAL A 20 -4.99 -2.28 6.26
C VAL A 20 -3.52 -2.08 6.64
N TYR A 21 -3.20 -2.00 7.93
CA TYR A 21 -1.82 -1.83 8.38
C TYR A 21 -0.90 -3.00 8.02
N ARG A 22 -1.40 -4.24 8.06
CA ARG A 22 -0.63 -5.40 7.59
C ARG A 22 -0.39 -5.34 6.08
N CYS A 23 -1.32 -4.81 5.30
CA CYS A 23 -1.15 -4.62 3.86
C CYS A 23 -0.08 -3.57 3.59
N GLU A 24 -0.17 -2.43 4.24
CA GLU A 24 0.81 -1.34 4.15
C GLU A 24 2.23 -1.82 4.48
N ALA A 25 2.41 -2.54 5.58
CA ALA A 25 3.72 -3.10 5.96
C ALA A 25 4.28 -4.08 4.91
N LYS A 26 3.43 -4.91 4.30
CA LYS A 26 3.86 -5.82 3.22
C LYS A 26 4.28 -5.04 1.98
N LEU A 27 3.53 -4.01 1.60
CA LEU A 27 3.83 -3.19 0.44
C LEU A 27 5.10 -2.36 0.64
N LEU A 28 5.38 -1.88 1.84
CA LEU A 28 6.65 -1.21 2.16
C LEU A 28 7.85 -2.13 1.92
N ASN A 29 7.74 -3.40 2.35
CA ASN A 29 8.79 -4.40 2.06
C ASN A 29 8.92 -4.64 0.55
N SER A 30 7.81 -4.77 -0.18
CA SER A 30 7.84 -4.92 -1.64
C SER A 30 8.47 -3.71 -2.33
N GLN A 31 8.15 -2.48 -1.91
CA GLN A 31 8.77 -1.27 -2.48
C GLN A 31 10.29 -1.28 -2.29
N ALA A 32 10.76 -1.66 -1.09
CA ALA A 32 12.19 -1.78 -0.81
C ALA A 32 12.87 -2.87 -1.66
N GLU A 33 12.20 -4.00 -1.90
CA GLU A 33 12.70 -5.04 -2.80
C GLU A 33 12.80 -4.55 -4.24
N PHE A 34 11.78 -3.86 -4.76
CA PHE A 34 11.81 -3.27 -6.10
C PHE A 34 12.97 -2.27 -6.25
N GLN A 35 13.18 -1.39 -5.26
CA GLN A 35 14.32 -0.48 -5.23
C GLN A 35 15.67 -1.23 -5.23
N ALA A 36 15.78 -2.31 -4.46
CA ALA A 36 16.99 -3.11 -4.42
C ALA A 36 17.25 -3.90 -5.71
N TYR A 37 16.21 -4.28 -6.45
CA TYR A 37 16.31 -5.06 -7.68
C TYR A 37 16.48 -4.21 -8.95
N GLN A 38 16.11 -2.93 -8.90
CA GLN A 38 16.32 -2.00 -10.02
C GLN A 38 17.77 -2.01 -10.53
N ARG A 39 18.75 -2.11 -9.63
CA ARG A 39 20.18 -2.20 -10.01
C ARG A 39 20.50 -3.38 -10.93
N PHE A 40 19.79 -4.51 -10.80
CA PHE A 40 20.01 -5.69 -11.64
C PHE A 40 19.55 -5.48 -13.07
N VAL A 41 18.65 -4.51 -13.31
CA VAL A 41 18.35 -4.05 -14.67
C VAL A 41 19.60 -3.40 -15.26
N MET A 42 20.39 -2.66 -14.48
CA MET A 42 21.57 -1.89 -14.91
C MET A 42 22.89 -2.68 -14.88
N GLU A 43 22.89 -3.91 -14.38
CA GLU A 43 24.06 -4.80 -14.38
C GLU A 43 23.95 -5.94 -15.42
N PRO A 44 25.06 -6.32 -16.10
CA PRO A 44 26.35 -5.63 -16.13
C PRO A 44 26.27 -4.31 -16.90
N GLU A 45 27.23 -3.41 -16.65
CA GLU A 45 27.38 -2.19 -17.42
C GLU A 45 27.74 -2.55 -18.87
N LEU A 46 26.97 -2.03 -19.82
CA LEU A 46 27.19 -2.24 -21.25
C LEU A 46 27.69 -0.93 -21.84
N SER A 47 28.94 -0.92 -22.30
CA SER A 47 29.54 0.22 -23.02
C SER A 47 29.66 -0.09 -24.50
N SER A 48 29.76 0.94 -25.34
CA SER A 48 30.08 0.81 -26.77
C SER A 48 31.43 0.12 -27.02
N ASN A 49 32.33 0.11 -26.02
CA ASN A 49 33.60 -0.61 -26.12
C ASN A 49 33.46 -2.13 -25.91
N THR A 50 32.36 -2.57 -25.29
CA THR A 50 32.10 -3.99 -24.94
C THR A 50 30.93 -4.61 -25.72
N TRP A 51 29.99 -3.79 -26.22
CA TRP A 51 28.76 -4.24 -26.87
C TRP A 51 28.21 -3.14 -27.80
N ASP A 52 28.37 -3.30 -29.12
CA ASP A 52 28.04 -2.26 -30.12
C ASP A 52 27.29 -2.83 -31.34
N GLY A 53 26.63 -1.95 -32.10
CA GLY A 53 25.85 -2.22 -33.30
C GLY A 53 24.33 -2.20 -33.08
N LYS A 54 23.55 -2.30 -34.15
CA LYS A 54 22.08 -2.09 -34.11
C LYS A 54 21.33 -2.95 -33.07
N LYS A 55 21.80 -4.16 -32.79
CA LYS A 55 21.19 -5.03 -31.75
C LYS A 55 21.55 -4.58 -30.34
N ALA A 56 22.76 -4.02 -30.16
CA ALA A 56 23.20 -3.42 -28.91
C ALA A 56 22.40 -2.16 -28.58
N GLU A 57 22.23 -1.28 -29.56
CA GLU A 57 21.40 -0.08 -29.45
C GLU A 57 19.97 -0.43 -29.06
N LYS A 58 19.35 -1.39 -29.78
CA LYS A 58 17.98 -1.81 -29.49
C LYS A 58 17.83 -2.44 -28.10
N PHE A 59 18.83 -3.20 -27.66
CA PHE A 59 18.82 -3.76 -26.30
C PHE A 59 18.89 -2.67 -25.24
N GLN A 60 19.80 -1.70 -25.40
CA GLN A 60 19.94 -0.56 -24.50
C GLN A 60 18.67 0.30 -24.46
N GLN A 61 18.01 0.45 -25.61
CA GLN A 61 16.73 1.13 -25.69
C GLN A 61 15.68 0.43 -24.80
N ILE A 62 15.45 -0.87 -24.99
CA ILE A 62 14.50 -1.64 -24.16
C ILE A 62 14.88 -1.57 -22.67
N ARG A 63 16.17 -1.66 -22.37
CA ARG A 63 16.68 -1.62 -21.00
C ARG A 63 16.37 -0.29 -20.30
N ASN A 64 16.60 0.83 -20.98
CA ASN A 64 16.50 2.17 -20.39
C ASN A 64 15.10 2.77 -20.51
N GLU A 65 14.47 2.62 -21.67
CA GLU A 65 13.18 3.25 -21.98
C GLU A 65 12.00 2.38 -21.54
N ASP A 66 12.12 1.04 -21.53
CA ASP A 66 11.01 0.19 -21.08
C ASP A 66 11.23 -0.29 -19.64
N MET A 67 12.33 -1.00 -19.38
CA MET A 67 12.51 -1.69 -18.09
C MET A 67 12.79 -0.72 -16.95
N LEU A 68 13.77 0.18 -17.12
CA LEU A 68 14.14 1.13 -16.07
C LEU A 68 12.99 2.11 -15.76
N GLU A 69 12.34 2.63 -16.79
CA GLU A 69 11.16 3.50 -16.65
C GLU A 69 10.03 2.78 -15.91
N SER A 70 9.73 1.53 -16.26
CA SER A 70 8.72 0.73 -15.54
C SER A 70 9.05 0.55 -14.05
N TYR A 71 10.33 0.32 -13.71
CA TYR A 71 10.75 0.24 -12.32
C TYR A 71 10.55 1.58 -11.59
N GLN A 72 10.92 2.69 -12.22
CA GLN A 72 10.75 4.03 -11.64
C GLN A 72 9.27 4.36 -11.44
N ASP A 73 8.41 4.10 -12.43
CA ASP A 73 6.97 4.31 -12.33
C ASP A 73 6.35 3.50 -11.18
N ILE A 74 6.71 2.23 -11.05
CA ILE A 74 6.23 1.39 -9.95
C ILE A 74 6.68 1.96 -8.59
N ILE A 75 7.98 2.22 -8.44
CA ILE A 75 8.61 2.64 -7.17
C ILE A 75 8.10 4.01 -6.71
N GLU A 76 7.99 4.97 -7.63
CA GLU A 76 7.74 6.38 -7.33
C GLU A 76 6.26 6.75 -7.44
N GLN A 77 5.53 6.24 -8.44
CA GLN A 77 4.14 6.61 -8.66
C GLN A 77 3.17 5.58 -8.08
N GLN A 78 3.24 4.33 -8.54
CA GLN A 78 2.21 3.34 -8.21
C GLN A 78 2.16 3.03 -6.72
N PHE A 79 3.32 2.84 -6.07
CA PHE A 79 3.36 2.64 -4.61
C PHE A 79 2.83 3.85 -3.86
N SER A 80 3.19 5.08 -4.26
CA SER A 80 2.70 6.31 -3.62
C SER A 80 1.18 6.38 -3.65
N VAL A 81 0.57 6.15 -4.83
CA VAL A 81 -0.89 6.16 -5.01
C VAL A 81 -1.56 5.12 -4.11
N VAL A 82 -1.01 3.90 -4.01
CA VAL A 82 -1.58 2.85 -3.16
C VAL A 82 -1.44 3.19 -1.67
N PHE A 83 -0.32 3.76 -1.24
CA PHE A 83 -0.15 4.19 0.15
C PHE A 83 -1.12 5.31 0.54
N ASP A 84 -1.36 6.28 -0.35
CA ASP A 84 -2.36 7.32 -0.12
C ASP A 84 -3.77 6.73 0.02
N GLN A 85 -4.13 5.77 -0.83
CA GLN A 85 -5.41 5.06 -0.74
C GLN A 85 -5.56 4.26 0.56
N LEU A 86 -4.50 3.57 1.01
CA LEU A 86 -4.51 2.83 2.27
C LEU A 86 -4.63 3.77 3.46
N SER A 87 -3.91 4.90 3.44
CA SER A 87 -3.98 5.93 4.48
C SER A 87 -5.37 6.54 4.58
N SER A 88 -5.97 6.92 3.44
CA SER A 88 -7.36 7.39 3.38
C SER A 88 -8.31 6.35 3.97
N LYS A 89 -8.18 5.09 3.56
CA LYS A 89 -9.08 4.03 4.03
C LYS A 89 -8.92 3.75 5.53
N ALA A 90 -7.70 3.82 6.06
CA ALA A 90 -7.44 3.69 7.48
C ALA A 90 -8.11 4.82 8.27
N ASN A 91 -8.09 6.04 7.76
CA ASN A 91 -8.75 7.19 8.40
C ASN A 91 -10.27 7.05 8.39
N ASP A 92 -10.87 6.63 7.29
CA ASP A 92 -12.31 6.34 7.21
C ASP A 92 -12.73 5.30 8.27
N ILE A 93 -11.98 4.20 8.38
CA ILE A 93 -12.28 3.13 9.35
C ILE A 93 -12.13 3.65 10.79
N LYS A 94 -11.13 4.51 11.07
CA LYS A 94 -10.96 5.11 12.41
C LYS A 94 -12.15 6.00 12.78
N GLU A 95 -12.65 6.79 11.82
CA GLU A 95 -13.83 7.62 12.04
C GLU A 95 -15.08 6.75 12.29
N GLU A 96 -15.27 5.69 11.51
CA GLU A 96 -16.34 4.72 11.73
C GLU A 96 -16.24 4.08 13.13
N ILE A 97 -15.04 3.66 13.56
CA ILE A 97 -14.79 3.12 14.90
C ILE A 97 -15.17 4.14 15.99
N TYR A 98 -14.79 5.41 15.81
CA TYR A 98 -15.12 6.47 16.75
C TYR A 98 -16.64 6.63 16.90
N LEU A 99 -17.37 6.72 15.79
CA LEU A 99 -18.83 6.84 15.79
C LEU A 99 -19.52 5.62 16.43
N ILE A 100 -19.02 4.41 16.16
CA ILE A 100 -19.55 3.18 16.79
C ILE A 100 -19.35 3.23 18.30
N ARG A 101 -18.18 3.67 18.79
CA ARG A 101 -17.90 3.79 20.22
C ARG A 101 -18.82 4.81 20.90
N GLN A 102 -19.11 5.94 20.25
CA GLN A 102 -20.07 6.91 20.76
C GLN A 102 -21.48 6.31 20.88
N MET A 103 -21.91 5.54 19.87
CA MET A 103 -23.23 4.89 19.89
C MET A 103 -23.32 3.82 20.99
N ILE A 104 -22.25 3.04 21.20
CA ILE A 104 -22.17 2.08 22.33
C ILE A 104 -22.36 2.81 23.66
N ALA A 105 -21.60 3.88 23.91
CA ALA A 105 -21.68 4.64 25.15
C ALA A 105 -23.09 5.23 25.39
N GLN A 106 -23.73 5.73 24.34
CA GLN A 106 -25.10 6.24 24.42
C GLN A 106 -26.10 5.14 24.79
N LEU A 107 -26.00 3.97 24.17
CA LEU A 107 -26.90 2.84 24.44
C LEU A 107 -26.69 2.27 25.85
N GLU A 108 -25.45 2.23 26.34
CA GLU A 108 -25.14 1.79 27.71
C GLU A 108 -25.73 2.74 28.76
N ALA A 109 -25.61 4.05 28.55
CA ALA A 109 -26.23 5.04 29.44
C ALA A 109 -27.75 4.87 29.51
N GLN A 110 -28.42 4.66 28.36
CA GLN A 110 -29.86 4.43 28.30
C GLN A 110 -30.30 3.15 29.04
N GLN A 111 -29.47 2.11 29.05
CA GLN A 111 -29.76 0.88 29.80
C GLN A 111 -29.54 1.03 31.31
N ALA A 112 -28.61 1.90 31.73
CA ALA A 112 -28.34 2.15 33.15
C ALA A 112 -29.40 3.04 33.82
N GLU A 113 -30.13 3.84 33.04
CA GLU A 113 -31.22 4.70 33.49
C GLU A 113 -32.58 3.98 33.60
N GLN A 114 -32.67 2.72 33.13
CA GLN A 114 -33.87 1.86 33.19
C GLN A 114 -33.80 0.87 34.35
#